data_AF-D0NLU9-F1
#
_entry.id   AF-D0NLU9-F1
#
_cell.length_a   1.000
_cell.length_b   1.000
_cell.length_c   1.000
_cell.angle_alpha   90.00
_cell.angle_beta   90.00
_cell.angle_gamma   90.00
#
_symmetry.space_group_name_H-M   'P 1'
#
loop_
_entity.id
_entity.type
_entity.pdbx_description
1 polymer ?
#
loop_
_entity_poly.entity_id
_entity_poly.type
_entity_poly.pdbx_seq_one_letter_code
_entity_poly.pdbx_strand_id
1 'polypeptide(L)'
;MEMKLSNLPSSATYSPSPWNSLLWHTYNDSINYQWNEGQPSATEKYATAFGLDVKTLMDSHCGIRAEASSGYCIDAAYGLSHAWAPASVLEKEPKCPVTFSGVTFEPLDIKALLMGIYDTASIPTVFTGVRYSGGNFSVDNHGRNEDPAYRDLNPGFFHIAATNILGKHKATFIVDRYASYEVWSQPVDGFTVHEQKVMTPEEAAQTFYRLQTYPWNEAAKSIVHTGTGADYEYLLEMDDVDQIIGGDQLWTP
;
A
#
# COMPACT_ATOMS: atom_id res chain seq x y z
N MET A 1 -7.30 -18.37 -9.33
CA MET A 1 -8.12 -17.48 -8.49
C MET A 1 -9.58 -17.84 -8.72
N GLU A 2 -10.43 -17.76 -7.70
CA GLU A 2 -11.89 -17.77 -7.86
C GLU A 2 -12.33 -16.47 -8.55
N MET A 3 -13.25 -16.58 -9.51
CA MET A 3 -13.69 -15.48 -10.37
C MET A 3 -15.20 -15.23 -10.27
N LYS A 4 -15.96 -16.20 -9.73
CA LYS A 4 -17.41 -16.06 -9.55
C LYS A 4 -17.71 -15.19 -8.35
N LEU A 5 -18.41 -14.07 -8.57
CA LEU A 5 -18.67 -13.08 -7.52
C LEU A 5 -19.40 -13.70 -6.33
N SER A 6 -20.39 -14.55 -6.57
CA SER A 6 -21.14 -15.25 -5.52
C SER A 6 -20.29 -16.21 -4.65
N ASN A 7 -19.12 -16.64 -5.13
CA ASN A 7 -18.19 -17.50 -4.41
C ASN A 7 -17.05 -16.74 -3.70
N LEU A 8 -16.98 -15.42 -3.90
CA LEU A 8 -15.99 -14.56 -3.28
C LEU A 8 -16.50 -14.06 -1.92
N PRO A 9 -15.64 -14.00 -0.89
CA PRO A 9 -16.01 -13.40 0.38
C PRO A 9 -16.26 -11.91 0.21
N SER A 10 -17.29 -11.39 0.90
CA SER A 10 -17.58 -9.95 0.96
C SER A 10 -16.77 -9.21 2.03
N SER A 11 -16.07 -9.92 2.90
CA SER A 11 -15.10 -9.33 3.83
C SER A 11 -14.03 -10.33 4.24
N ALA A 12 -12.85 -9.83 4.59
CA ALA A 12 -11.82 -10.60 5.25
C ALA A 12 -10.85 -9.67 6.00
N THR A 13 -10.23 -10.21 7.04
CA THR A 13 -9.15 -9.56 7.80
C THR A 13 -7.96 -10.50 7.86
N TYR A 14 -6.77 -9.97 7.62
CA TYR A 14 -5.51 -10.67 7.78
C TYR A 14 -5.09 -10.68 9.26
N SER A 15 -4.65 -11.83 9.75
CA SER A 15 -4.27 -12.00 11.16
C SER A 15 -2.99 -12.82 11.31
N PRO A 16 -2.02 -12.38 12.13
CA PRO A 16 -2.00 -11.09 12.84
C PRO A 16 -1.95 -9.90 11.87
N SER A 17 -2.50 -8.75 12.28
CA SER A 17 -2.44 -7.54 11.47
C SER A 17 -0.98 -7.09 11.30
N PRO A 18 -0.59 -6.55 10.14
CA PRO A 18 0.75 -6.01 9.94
C PRO A 18 1.02 -4.89 10.96
N TRP A 19 2.20 -4.90 11.59
CA TRP A 19 2.48 -3.95 12.66
C TRP A 19 2.71 -2.52 12.17
N ASN A 20 2.34 -1.53 12.99
CA ASN A 20 2.55 -0.11 12.70
C ASN A 20 3.99 0.34 13.01
N SER A 21 4.45 1.41 12.36
CA SER A 21 5.74 2.04 12.61
C SER A 21 5.76 3.50 12.16
N LEU A 22 6.79 4.23 12.59
CA LEU A 22 7.23 5.43 11.89
C LEU A 22 7.78 5.04 10.51
N LEU A 23 7.69 5.97 9.55
CA LEU A 23 8.25 5.79 8.21
C LEU A 23 9.72 6.22 8.11
N TRP A 24 10.33 6.64 9.22
CA TRP A 24 11.76 7.01 9.32
C TRP A 24 12.20 7.85 8.13
N HIS A 25 11.53 8.99 7.97
CA HIS A 25 11.71 9.85 6.81
C HIS A 25 13.17 10.30 6.65
N THR A 26 13.61 10.37 5.40
CA THR A 26 15.00 10.73 5.05
C THR A 26 15.37 12.12 5.57
N TYR A 27 14.43 13.07 5.60
CA TYR A 27 14.70 14.42 6.11
C TYR A 27 15.04 14.45 7.62
N ASN A 28 14.59 13.46 8.38
CA ASN A 28 14.91 13.29 9.81
C ASN A 28 16.18 12.44 10.04
N ASP A 29 16.95 12.16 8.98
CA ASP A 29 18.12 11.26 9.04
C ASP A 29 17.74 9.78 9.28
N SER A 30 16.57 9.37 8.78
CA SER A 30 16.12 7.98 8.80
C SER A 30 16.16 7.38 10.22
N ILE A 31 16.73 6.18 10.39
CA ILE A 31 16.82 5.48 11.67
C ILE A 31 17.89 6.04 12.62
N ASN A 32 18.65 7.06 12.19
CA ASN A 32 19.48 7.88 13.09
C ASN A 32 18.65 8.87 13.91
N TYR A 33 17.38 9.09 13.54
CA TYR A 33 16.47 9.96 14.28
C TYR A 33 16.31 9.48 15.73
N GLN A 34 16.59 10.36 16.68
CA GLN A 34 16.32 10.15 18.10
C GLN A 34 14.82 10.32 18.36
N TRP A 35 14.07 9.25 18.12
CA TRP A 35 12.61 9.23 18.30
C TRP A 35 12.19 9.36 19.77
N ASN A 36 13.07 9.03 20.71
CA ASN A 36 12.86 9.19 22.15
C ASN A 36 13.88 10.19 22.71
N GLU A 37 13.38 11.32 23.21
CA GLU A 37 14.22 12.42 23.67
C GLU A 37 15.18 11.98 24.79
N GLY A 38 16.46 12.32 24.63
CA GLY A 38 17.51 11.95 25.59
C GLY A 38 17.93 10.47 25.53
N GLN A 39 17.46 9.70 24.56
CA GLN A 39 17.93 8.34 24.30
C GLN A 39 18.72 8.25 22.98
N PRO A 40 19.73 7.35 22.90
CA PRO A 40 20.40 7.04 21.65
C PRO A 40 19.43 6.58 20.56
N SER A 41 19.74 6.87 19.30
CA SER A 41 18.96 6.40 18.14
C SER A 41 19.05 4.88 17.96
N ALA A 42 18.18 4.31 17.12
CA ALA A 42 18.22 2.87 16.83
C ALA A 42 19.58 2.44 16.25
N THR A 43 20.14 3.25 15.33
CA THR A 43 21.49 3.02 14.76
C THR A 43 22.59 3.08 15.82
N GLU A 44 22.57 4.10 16.68
CA GLU A 44 23.57 4.28 17.73
C GLU A 44 23.54 3.14 18.75
N LYS A 45 22.33 2.71 19.14
CA LYS A 45 22.14 1.53 19.99
C LYS A 45 22.72 0.28 19.35
N TYR A 46 22.44 0.04 18.07
CA TYR A 46 22.96 -1.11 17.34
C TYR A 46 24.49 -1.07 17.25
N ALA A 47 25.08 0.06 16.84
CA ALA A 47 26.53 0.19 16.77
C ALA A 47 27.19 -0.10 18.13
N THR A 48 26.65 0.48 19.21
CA THR A 48 27.17 0.30 20.57
C THR A 48 27.08 -1.16 21.02
N ALA A 49 25.92 -1.80 20.84
CA ALA A 49 25.69 -3.15 21.32
C ALA A 49 26.50 -4.23 20.59
N PHE A 50 26.85 -3.97 19.32
CA PHE A 50 27.62 -4.88 18.46
C PHE A 50 29.09 -4.48 18.28
N GLY A 51 29.55 -3.45 19.01
CA GLY A 51 30.96 -3.02 18.99
C GLY A 51 31.41 -2.43 17.65
N LEU A 52 30.50 -1.77 16.94
CA LEU A 52 30.79 -1.04 15.70
C LEU A 52 31.12 0.42 16.00
N ASP A 53 31.82 1.08 15.09
CA ASP A 53 32.04 2.52 15.17
C ASP A 53 30.73 3.27 14.88
N VAL A 54 30.20 3.95 15.91
CA VAL A 54 28.92 4.67 15.86
C VAL A 54 28.90 5.67 14.72
N LYS A 55 29.96 6.47 14.59
CA LYS A 55 30.04 7.52 13.59
C LYS A 55 30.03 6.94 12.18
N THR A 56 30.83 5.92 11.92
CA THR A 56 30.90 5.25 10.62
C THR A 56 29.55 4.66 10.22
N LEU A 57 28.83 4.04 11.16
CA LEU A 57 27.53 3.45 10.85
C LEU A 57 26.46 4.54 10.60
N MET A 58 26.40 5.57 11.43
CA MET A 58 25.43 6.66 11.26
C MET A 58 25.69 7.47 9.99
N ASP A 59 26.96 7.72 9.64
CA ASP A 59 27.38 8.44 8.43
C ASP A 59 27.12 7.66 7.12
N SER A 60 26.74 6.39 7.20
CA SER A 60 26.39 5.56 6.04
C SER A 60 25.00 5.88 5.46
N HIS A 61 24.17 6.61 6.21
CA HIS A 61 22.85 7.09 5.77
C HIS A 61 22.87 8.59 5.45
N CYS A 62 21.94 9.05 4.60
CA CYS A 62 21.82 10.45 4.18
C CYS A 62 20.56 11.09 4.75
N GLY A 63 20.75 12.13 5.57
CA GLY A 63 19.74 13.07 6.06
C GLY A 63 20.45 14.15 6.88
N ILE A 64 19.72 15.07 7.53
CA ILE A 64 20.38 16.13 8.33
C ILE A 64 21.13 15.45 9.47
N ARG A 65 22.45 15.30 9.28
CA ARG A 65 23.32 14.69 10.28
C ARG A 65 23.24 15.50 11.56
N ALA A 66 23.05 14.82 12.68
CA ALA A 66 23.20 15.43 13.99
C ALA A 66 24.53 16.20 14.02
N GLU A 67 24.49 17.43 14.55
CA GLU A 67 25.65 18.34 14.66
C GLU A 67 26.13 19.02 13.35
N ALA A 68 25.47 18.81 12.20
CA ALA A 68 25.78 19.55 10.98
C ALA A 68 25.26 21.01 11.04
N SER A 69 26.05 21.96 10.56
CA SER A 69 25.69 23.39 10.49
C SER A 69 24.97 23.80 9.21
N SER A 70 24.80 22.88 8.25
CA SER A 70 24.07 23.05 7.00
C SER A 70 23.53 21.69 6.50
N GLY A 71 22.55 21.72 5.59
CA GLY A 71 21.90 20.51 5.06
C GLY A 71 21.37 20.70 3.64
N TYR A 72 20.55 19.76 3.17
CA TYR A 72 19.92 19.77 1.85
C TYR A 72 18.40 19.79 2.00
N CYS A 73 17.69 20.39 1.02
CA CYS A 73 16.24 20.27 0.93
C CYS A 73 15.90 18.85 0.45
N ILE A 74 15.30 18.04 1.32
CA ILE A 74 14.87 16.68 1.04
C ILE A 74 13.34 16.67 1.04
N ASP A 75 12.74 15.99 0.07
CA ASP A 75 11.29 15.81 0.01
C ASP A 75 10.79 15.04 1.25
N ALA A 76 9.71 15.53 1.88
CA ALA A 76 9.16 14.92 3.08
C ALA A 76 8.54 13.53 2.81
N ALA A 77 8.18 13.23 1.55
CA ALA A 77 7.65 11.93 1.16
C ALA A 77 8.72 10.82 1.18
N TYR A 78 10.02 11.17 1.12
CA TYR A 78 11.09 10.18 1.20
C TYR A 78 11.17 9.55 2.59
N GLY A 79 11.07 8.23 2.61
CA GLY A 79 11.10 7.42 3.82
C GLY A 79 11.12 5.94 3.48
N LEU A 80 10.85 5.12 4.50
CA LEU A 80 10.98 3.66 4.45
C LEU A 80 9.63 2.94 4.36
N SER A 81 8.62 3.54 3.70
CA SER A 81 7.30 2.88 3.56
C SER A 81 7.39 1.56 2.80
N HIS A 82 8.23 1.49 1.76
CA HIS A 82 8.49 0.28 0.97
C HIS A 82 9.22 -0.82 1.76
N ALA A 83 9.97 -0.46 2.80
CA ALA A 83 10.66 -1.42 3.67
C ALA A 83 9.78 -1.84 4.87
N TRP A 84 9.03 -0.88 5.43
CA TRP A 84 8.05 -1.12 6.49
C TRP A 84 6.97 -2.10 6.05
N ALA A 85 6.34 -1.88 4.90
CA ALA A 85 5.21 -2.68 4.46
C ALA A 85 5.52 -4.20 4.42
N PRO A 86 6.58 -4.68 3.75
CA PRO A 86 6.93 -6.11 3.79
C PRO A 86 7.44 -6.59 5.15
N ALA A 87 8.20 -5.78 5.89
CA ALA A 87 8.66 -6.14 7.23
C ALA A 87 7.47 -6.34 8.19
N SER A 88 6.45 -5.49 8.08
CA SER A 88 5.23 -5.56 8.89
C SER A 88 4.41 -6.82 8.68
N VAL A 89 4.46 -7.37 7.47
CA VAL A 89 3.74 -8.58 7.08
C VAL A 89 4.55 -9.84 7.42
N LEU A 90 5.86 -9.81 7.18
CA LEU A 90 6.72 -11.00 7.24
C LEU A 90 7.31 -11.24 8.63
N GLU A 91 7.55 -10.18 9.41
CA GLU A 91 8.18 -10.27 10.72
C GLU A 91 7.16 -10.20 11.85
N LYS A 92 7.41 -10.96 12.92
CA LYS A 92 6.62 -10.86 14.14
C LYS A 92 6.85 -9.49 14.77
N GLU A 93 5.76 -8.84 15.16
CA GLU A 93 5.83 -7.55 15.83
C GLU A 93 6.71 -7.63 17.11
N PRO A 94 7.72 -6.76 17.24
CA PRO A 94 8.41 -6.55 18.51
C PRO A 94 7.44 -5.97 19.55
N LYS A 95 7.30 -6.62 20.71
CA LYS A 95 6.32 -6.22 21.74
C LYS A 95 6.92 -5.75 23.05
N CYS A 96 8.14 -6.16 23.36
CA CYS A 96 8.79 -5.87 24.63
C CYS A 96 10.23 -5.40 24.40
N PRO A 97 10.77 -4.56 25.28
CA PRO A 97 12.16 -4.16 25.21
C PRO A 97 13.10 -5.35 25.39
N VAL A 98 14.27 -5.30 24.75
CA VAL A 98 15.32 -6.33 24.86
C VAL A 98 16.64 -5.66 25.19
N THR A 99 17.32 -6.16 26.22
CA THR A 99 18.69 -5.70 26.55
C THR A 99 19.72 -6.67 25.98
N PHE A 100 20.64 -6.14 25.18
CA PHE A 100 21.77 -6.88 24.62
C PHE A 100 23.05 -6.07 24.80
N SER A 101 24.11 -6.71 25.31
CA SER A 101 25.40 -6.04 25.59
C SER A 101 25.28 -4.76 26.42
N GLY A 102 24.34 -4.70 27.37
CA GLY A 102 24.11 -3.54 28.22
C GLY A 102 23.33 -2.40 27.57
N VAL A 103 22.89 -2.55 26.31
CA VAL A 103 22.04 -1.58 25.60
C VAL A 103 20.62 -2.11 25.54
N THR A 104 19.64 -1.28 25.91
CA THR A 104 18.20 -1.62 25.81
C THR A 104 17.62 -1.09 24.51
N PHE A 105 17.08 -2.02 23.71
CA PHE A 105 16.32 -1.76 22.50
C PHE A 105 14.84 -1.81 22.83
N GLU A 106 14.16 -0.68 22.64
CA GLU A 106 12.71 -0.60 22.71
C GLU A 106 12.10 -1.26 21.46
N PRO A 107 10.81 -1.66 21.50
CA PRO A 107 10.13 -2.22 20.33
C PRO A 107 10.27 -1.38 19.05
N LEU A 108 10.23 -0.05 19.19
CA LEU A 108 10.36 0.86 18.05
C LEU A 108 11.80 0.93 17.51
N ASP A 109 12.82 0.74 18.35
CA ASP A 109 14.22 0.58 17.88
C ASP A 109 14.35 -0.69 17.02
N ILE A 110 13.76 -1.81 17.47
CA ILE A 110 13.81 -3.07 16.75
C ILE A 110 13.07 -2.96 15.40
N LYS A 111 11.89 -2.30 15.39
CA LYS A 111 11.16 -2.00 14.15
C LYS A 111 12.00 -1.15 13.18
N ALA A 112 12.69 -0.12 13.68
CA ALA A 112 13.60 0.71 12.88
C ALA A 112 14.71 -0.13 12.22
N LEU A 113 15.37 -0.98 13.00
CA LEU A 113 16.47 -1.83 12.51
C LEU A 113 15.98 -2.87 11.49
N LEU A 114 14.82 -3.50 11.73
CA LEU A 114 14.19 -4.40 10.74
C LEU A 114 13.93 -3.66 9.43
N MET A 115 13.41 -2.44 9.48
CA MET A 115 13.19 -1.64 8.28
C MET A 115 14.50 -1.30 7.55
N GLY A 116 15.58 -0.99 8.27
CA GLY A 116 16.90 -0.80 7.66
C GLY A 116 17.42 -2.04 6.92
N ILE A 117 17.12 -3.24 7.42
CA ILE A 117 17.42 -4.51 6.72
C ILE A 117 16.57 -4.62 5.45
N TYR A 118 15.26 -4.42 5.57
CA TYR A 118 14.31 -4.59 4.46
C TYR A 118 14.48 -3.54 3.35
N ASP A 119 15.06 -2.37 3.65
CA ASP A 119 15.40 -1.34 2.67
C ASP A 119 16.46 -1.80 1.65
N THR A 120 17.38 -2.67 2.08
CA THR A 120 18.48 -3.18 1.24
C THR A 120 18.33 -4.65 0.86
N ALA A 121 17.35 -5.34 1.45
CA ALA A 121 17.10 -6.76 1.19
C ALA A 121 16.54 -6.99 -0.22
N SER A 122 17.05 -8.02 -0.89
CA SER A 122 16.45 -8.52 -2.13
C SER A 122 15.30 -9.48 -1.78
N ILE A 123 14.08 -8.93 -1.73
CA ILE A 123 12.87 -9.70 -1.44
C ILE A 123 12.21 -10.09 -2.77
N PRO A 124 11.94 -11.38 -3.02
CA PRO A 124 11.17 -11.80 -4.19
C PRO A 124 9.77 -11.17 -4.14
N THR A 125 9.43 -10.36 -5.14
CA THR A 125 8.14 -9.68 -5.23
C THR A 125 7.38 -10.13 -6.47
N VAL A 126 6.08 -10.34 -6.31
CA VAL A 126 5.14 -10.45 -7.44
C VAL A 126 4.50 -9.08 -7.57
N PHE A 127 4.93 -8.31 -8.57
CA PHE A 127 4.45 -6.95 -8.80
C PHE A 127 3.39 -6.95 -9.91
N THR A 128 2.28 -6.24 -9.68
CA THR A 128 1.18 -6.09 -10.64
C THR A 128 0.74 -4.64 -10.70
N GLY A 129 0.45 -4.16 -11.91
CA GLY A 129 0.19 -2.75 -12.19
C GLY A 129 1.45 -2.01 -12.66
N VAL A 130 1.25 -0.78 -13.11
CA VAL A 130 2.27 0.19 -13.47
C VAL A 130 2.12 1.43 -12.60
N ARG A 131 3.21 2.17 -12.43
CA ARG A 131 3.20 3.39 -11.62
C ARG A 131 2.68 4.58 -12.42
N TYR A 132 1.63 5.24 -11.93
CA TYR A 132 1.35 6.63 -12.30
C TYR A 132 2.42 7.54 -11.69
N SER A 133 3.13 8.32 -12.51
CA SER A 133 4.28 9.13 -12.08
C SER A 133 3.93 10.62 -11.92
N GLY A 134 2.67 10.91 -11.60
CA GLY A 134 2.15 12.27 -11.62
C GLY A 134 1.93 12.81 -13.04
N GLY A 135 1.40 14.03 -13.12
CA GLY A 135 1.00 14.65 -14.37
C GLY A 135 -0.20 15.57 -14.19
N ASN A 136 -0.66 16.16 -15.29
CA ASN A 136 -1.90 16.91 -15.27
C ASN A 136 -3.06 15.93 -15.16
N PHE A 137 -3.84 16.04 -14.09
CA PHE A 137 -5.08 15.31 -13.95
C PHE A 137 -6.11 15.85 -14.96
N SER A 138 -6.38 15.08 -16.02
CA SER A 138 -7.46 15.34 -16.97
C SER A 138 -8.38 14.13 -17.04
N VAL A 139 -9.66 14.40 -17.31
CA VAL A 139 -10.68 13.37 -17.44
C VAL A 139 -11.34 13.45 -18.81
N ASP A 140 -11.72 12.30 -19.34
CA ASP A 140 -12.52 12.20 -20.56
C ASP A 140 -13.97 12.69 -20.32
N ASN A 141 -14.77 12.72 -21.38
CA ASN A 141 -16.18 13.13 -21.32
C ASN A 141 -17.07 12.24 -20.42
N HIS A 142 -16.53 11.16 -19.88
CA HIS A 142 -17.20 10.20 -19.00
C HIS A 142 -16.61 10.22 -17.58
N GLY A 143 -15.74 11.18 -17.26
CA GLY A 143 -15.17 11.37 -15.93
C GLY A 143 -14.00 10.43 -15.61
N ARG A 144 -13.45 9.71 -16.60
CA ARG A 144 -12.31 8.80 -16.38
C ARG A 144 -11.00 9.48 -16.69
N ASN A 145 -9.96 9.21 -15.91
CA ASN A 145 -8.65 9.80 -16.16
C ASN A 145 -8.12 9.44 -17.57
N GLU A 146 -7.63 10.43 -18.31
CA GLU A 146 -7.14 10.19 -19.68
C GLU A 146 -5.82 9.39 -19.70
N ASP A 147 -5.00 9.48 -18.65
CA ASP A 147 -3.75 8.74 -18.52
C ASP A 147 -4.03 7.25 -18.24
N PRO A 148 -3.63 6.34 -19.14
CA PRO A 148 -3.78 4.90 -18.93
C PRO A 148 -3.05 4.39 -17.69
N ALA A 149 -1.95 5.03 -17.26
CA ALA A 149 -1.22 4.65 -16.06
C ALA A 149 -1.99 4.98 -14.76
N TYR A 150 -2.97 5.88 -14.81
CA TYR A 150 -3.88 6.16 -13.70
C TYR A 150 -5.02 5.14 -13.59
N ARG A 151 -5.29 4.41 -14.68
CA ARG A 151 -6.38 3.43 -14.81
C ARG A 151 -5.86 2.01 -15.02
N ASP A 152 -4.59 1.79 -14.74
CA ASP A 152 -3.89 0.57 -15.10
C ASP A 152 -4.42 -0.65 -14.33
N LEU A 153 -4.74 -0.45 -13.05
CA LEU A 153 -5.25 -1.49 -12.18
C LEU A 153 -6.76 -1.65 -12.40
N ASN A 154 -7.11 -2.58 -13.27
CA ASN A 154 -8.51 -2.91 -13.55
C ASN A 154 -9.24 -3.30 -12.24
N PRO A 155 -10.38 -2.67 -11.90
CA PRO A 155 -11.11 -2.97 -10.66
C PRO A 155 -11.59 -4.41 -10.53
N GLY A 156 -11.89 -5.09 -11.65
CA GLY A 156 -12.20 -6.52 -11.66
C GLY A 156 -11.00 -7.35 -11.18
N PHE A 157 -9.81 -7.08 -11.72
CA PHE A 157 -8.57 -7.71 -11.24
C PHE A 157 -8.33 -7.41 -9.75
N PHE A 158 -8.43 -6.14 -9.34
CA PHE A 158 -8.23 -5.75 -7.94
C PHE A 158 -9.18 -6.49 -7.00
N HIS A 159 -10.47 -6.54 -7.33
CA HIS A 159 -11.48 -7.23 -6.53
C HIS A 159 -11.18 -8.74 -6.42
N ILE A 160 -10.86 -9.40 -7.53
CA ILE A 160 -10.48 -10.82 -7.56
C ILE A 160 -9.22 -11.05 -6.71
N ALA A 161 -8.18 -10.23 -6.89
CA ALA A 161 -6.94 -10.36 -6.15
C ALA A 161 -7.16 -10.20 -4.65
N ALA A 162 -7.81 -9.11 -4.23
CA ALA A 162 -8.04 -8.81 -2.82
C ALA A 162 -8.87 -9.91 -2.12
N THR A 163 -10.00 -10.29 -2.72
CA THR A 163 -10.93 -11.29 -2.15
C THR A 163 -10.30 -12.68 -2.05
N ASN A 164 -9.49 -13.09 -3.03
CA ASN A 164 -8.80 -14.37 -2.99
C ASN A 164 -7.62 -14.35 -2.01
N ILE A 165 -6.74 -13.34 -2.08
CA ILE A 165 -5.53 -13.27 -1.24
C ILE A 165 -5.91 -13.19 0.24
N LEU A 166 -6.75 -12.21 0.61
CA LEU A 166 -7.18 -12.01 2.00
C LEU A 166 -8.18 -13.08 2.44
N GLY A 167 -9.20 -13.32 1.62
CA GLY A 167 -10.36 -14.12 2.01
C GLY A 167 -10.15 -15.62 1.91
N LYS A 168 -9.56 -16.10 0.81
CA LYS A 168 -9.42 -17.54 0.54
C LYS A 168 -8.04 -18.10 0.89
N HIS A 169 -6.98 -17.34 0.62
CA HIS A 169 -5.60 -17.75 0.87
C HIS A 169 -5.07 -17.34 2.25
N LYS A 170 -5.79 -16.48 2.98
CA LYS A 170 -5.41 -15.98 4.31
C LYS A 170 -4.01 -15.37 4.31
N ALA A 171 -3.66 -14.69 3.21
CA ALA A 171 -2.45 -13.92 3.03
C ALA A 171 -2.80 -12.44 2.87
N THR A 172 -1.80 -11.57 2.79
CA THR A 172 -2.00 -10.16 2.47
C THR A 172 -1.04 -9.68 1.38
N PHE A 173 -1.24 -8.45 0.92
CA PHE A 173 -0.49 -7.77 -0.11
C PHE A 173 -0.26 -6.30 0.29
N ILE A 174 0.58 -5.62 -0.49
CA ILE A 174 0.95 -4.22 -0.28
C ILE A 174 0.38 -3.43 -1.46
N VAL A 175 -0.20 -2.27 -1.18
CA VAL A 175 -0.71 -1.35 -2.19
C VAL A 175 0.05 -0.04 -2.15
N ASP A 176 0.24 0.57 -3.31
CA ASP A 176 0.40 2.01 -3.36
C ASP A 176 -0.98 2.64 -3.19
N ARG A 177 -1.21 3.27 -2.03
CA ARG A 177 -2.57 3.70 -1.65
C ARG A 177 -3.09 4.84 -2.52
N TYR A 178 -2.20 5.68 -3.04
CA TYR A 178 -2.56 6.91 -3.75
C TYR A 178 -1.96 6.91 -5.15
N ALA A 179 -2.81 7.09 -6.17
CA ALA A 179 -2.34 7.34 -7.53
C ALA A 179 -1.79 8.78 -7.62
N SER A 180 -0.56 8.99 -7.16
CA SER A 180 0.10 10.30 -7.08
C SER A 180 1.55 10.24 -7.57
N TYR A 181 2.26 11.37 -7.56
CA TYR A 181 3.71 11.36 -7.80
C TYR A 181 4.46 10.58 -6.71
N GLU A 182 4.03 10.76 -5.46
CA GLU A 182 4.58 10.08 -4.29
C GLU A 182 4.08 8.63 -4.25
N VAL A 183 4.93 7.73 -3.77
CA VAL A 183 4.60 6.30 -3.60
C VAL A 183 4.42 6.02 -2.11
N TRP A 184 3.23 5.56 -1.74
CA TRP A 184 2.88 5.27 -0.36
C TRP A 184 2.53 3.80 -0.21
N SER A 185 3.55 2.97 0.01
CA SER A 185 3.40 1.54 0.25
C SER A 185 2.71 1.27 1.59
N GLN A 186 1.53 0.66 1.54
CA GLN A 186 0.71 0.32 2.71
C GLN A 186 0.39 -1.18 2.69
N PRO A 187 0.67 -1.91 3.78
CA PRO A 187 0.23 -3.29 3.91
C PRO A 187 -1.29 -3.31 4.13
N VAL A 188 -2.00 -4.15 3.39
CA VAL A 188 -3.46 -4.29 3.55
C VAL A 188 -3.75 -5.17 4.77
N ASP A 189 -4.65 -4.76 5.65
CA ASP A 189 -5.05 -5.56 6.83
C ASP A 189 -6.41 -6.24 6.64
N GLY A 190 -7.20 -5.81 5.65
CA GLY A 190 -8.48 -6.41 5.33
C GLY A 190 -9.22 -5.67 4.23
N PHE A 191 -10.40 -6.19 3.91
CA PHE A 191 -11.36 -5.53 3.04
C PHE A 191 -12.77 -5.81 3.54
N THR A 192 -13.70 -4.90 3.24
CA THR A 192 -15.13 -5.11 3.44
C THR A 192 -15.87 -4.48 2.27
N VAL A 193 -16.76 -5.24 1.66
CA VAL A 193 -17.70 -4.76 0.65
C VAL A 193 -18.97 -4.33 1.36
N HIS A 194 -19.31 -3.04 1.26
CA HIS A 194 -20.48 -2.44 1.91
C HIS A 194 -21.69 -2.38 1.00
N GLU A 195 -21.46 -2.25 -0.31
CA GLU A 195 -22.52 -2.16 -1.31
C GLU A 195 -22.20 -3.08 -2.49
N GLN A 196 -23.21 -3.85 -2.93
CA GLN A 196 -23.22 -4.58 -4.19
C GLN A 196 -24.60 -4.46 -4.80
N LYS A 197 -24.72 -3.66 -5.85
CA LYS A 197 -25.96 -3.44 -6.57
C LYS A 197 -25.83 -3.97 -8.00
N VAL A 198 -26.60 -5.00 -8.31
CA VAL A 198 -26.69 -5.55 -9.67
C VAL A 198 -27.50 -4.59 -10.55
N MET A 199 -27.00 -4.34 -11.75
CA MET A 199 -27.56 -3.45 -12.76
C MET A 199 -27.42 -4.10 -14.15
N THR A 200 -28.31 -3.73 -15.06
CA THR A 200 -28.10 -3.99 -16.49
C THR A 200 -26.99 -3.08 -17.04
N PRO A 201 -26.32 -3.46 -18.14
CA PRO A 201 -25.37 -2.58 -18.81
C PRO A 201 -25.98 -1.22 -19.18
N GLU A 202 -27.23 -1.19 -19.64
CA GLU A 202 -27.94 0.05 -20.00
C GLU A 202 -28.19 0.95 -18.77
N GLU A 203 -28.62 0.37 -17.64
CA GLU A 203 -28.80 1.12 -16.40
C GLU A 203 -27.47 1.70 -15.90
N ALA A 204 -26.38 0.93 -15.95
CA ALA A 204 -25.05 1.40 -15.55
C ALA A 204 -24.56 2.52 -16.49
N ALA A 205 -24.72 2.34 -17.81
CA ALA A 205 -24.35 3.32 -18.82
C ALA A 205 -25.05 4.67 -18.59
N GLN A 206 -26.37 4.61 -18.34
CA GLN A 206 -27.18 5.80 -18.13
C GLN A 206 -26.88 6.46 -16.78
N THR A 207 -26.66 5.66 -15.73
CA THR A 207 -26.44 6.16 -14.36
C THR A 207 -25.08 6.84 -14.22
N PHE A 208 -24.01 6.19 -14.68
CA PHE A 208 -22.64 6.65 -14.39
C PHE A 208 -22.03 7.48 -15.51
N TYR A 209 -22.44 7.26 -16.77
CA TYR A 209 -21.82 7.91 -17.93
C TYR A 209 -22.80 8.73 -18.78
N ARG A 210 -24.10 8.72 -18.45
CA ARG A 210 -25.17 9.37 -19.23
C ARG A 210 -25.24 8.89 -20.68
N LEU A 211 -24.95 7.60 -20.89
CA LEU A 211 -24.96 6.93 -22.19
C LEU A 211 -26.13 5.95 -22.30
N GLN A 212 -26.58 5.68 -23.53
CA GLN A 212 -27.61 4.69 -23.81
C GLN A 212 -27.07 3.24 -23.85
N THR A 213 -25.78 3.09 -24.18
CA THR A 213 -25.11 1.79 -24.32
C THR A 213 -23.85 1.80 -23.48
N TYR A 214 -23.57 0.71 -22.77
CA TYR A 214 -22.34 0.54 -22.01
C TYR A 214 -21.15 0.30 -22.95
N PRO A 215 -20.17 1.22 -23.04
CA PRO A 215 -19.18 1.16 -24.11
C PRO A 215 -17.89 0.43 -23.70
N TRP A 216 -17.74 0.03 -22.43
CA TRP A 216 -16.45 -0.41 -21.89
C TRP A 216 -16.15 -1.89 -22.15
N ASN A 217 -17.19 -2.73 -22.17
CA ASN A 217 -17.05 -4.15 -22.43
C ASN A 217 -18.33 -4.74 -23.04
N GLU A 218 -18.30 -5.01 -24.35
CA GLU A 218 -19.44 -5.61 -25.08
C GLU A 218 -19.77 -7.05 -24.61
N ALA A 219 -18.82 -7.73 -23.95
CA ALA A 219 -19.04 -9.06 -23.40
C ALA A 219 -19.84 -9.03 -22.09
N ALA A 220 -19.91 -7.88 -21.39
CA ALA A 220 -20.63 -7.75 -20.13
C ALA A 220 -22.13 -8.02 -20.30
N LYS A 221 -22.66 -8.94 -19.49
CA LYS A 221 -24.07 -9.33 -19.45
C LYS A 221 -24.81 -8.70 -18.28
N SER A 222 -24.09 -8.40 -17.20
CA SER A 222 -24.58 -7.56 -16.11
C SER A 222 -23.42 -6.75 -15.52
N ILE A 223 -23.77 -5.71 -14.78
CA ILE A 223 -22.83 -4.84 -14.09
C ILE A 223 -23.14 -4.89 -12.59
N VAL A 224 -22.12 -4.97 -11.74
CA VAL A 224 -22.29 -4.87 -10.28
C VAL A 224 -21.57 -3.64 -9.77
N HIS A 225 -22.35 -2.64 -9.38
CA HIS A 225 -21.84 -1.47 -8.68
C HIS A 225 -21.42 -1.87 -7.27
N THR A 226 -20.14 -1.67 -6.96
CA THR A 226 -19.48 -2.19 -5.76
C THR A 226 -18.81 -1.05 -5.00
N GLY A 227 -19.14 -0.93 -3.70
CA GLY A 227 -18.50 0.03 -2.80
C GLY A 227 -17.83 -0.69 -1.62
N THR A 228 -16.57 -0.38 -1.36
CA THR A 228 -15.80 -0.98 -0.25
C THR A 228 -15.45 0.01 0.88
N GLY A 229 -16.08 1.19 0.88
CA GLY A 229 -15.91 2.22 1.92
C GLY A 229 -15.75 3.61 1.31
N ALA A 230 -15.05 4.50 2.01
CA ALA A 230 -14.79 5.86 1.54
C ALA A 230 -13.78 5.95 0.38
N ASP A 231 -12.99 4.90 0.14
CA ASP A 231 -11.78 4.99 -0.70
C ASP A 231 -11.93 4.33 -2.09
N TYR A 232 -12.87 3.39 -2.28
CA TYR A 232 -13.02 2.68 -3.57
C TYR A 232 -14.48 2.39 -3.92
N GLU A 233 -14.88 2.87 -5.09
CA GLU A 233 -16.17 2.64 -5.72
C GLU A 233 -15.94 2.26 -7.19
N TYR A 234 -16.50 1.15 -7.65
CA TYR A 234 -16.24 0.66 -9.01
C TYR A 234 -17.39 -0.20 -9.54
N LEU A 235 -17.39 -0.38 -10.86
CA LEU A 235 -18.28 -1.30 -11.56
C LEU A 235 -17.52 -2.60 -11.84
N LEU A 236 -18.11 -3.74 -11.49
CA LEU A 236 -17.65 -5.06 -11.95
C LEU A 236 -18.44 -5.46 -13.19
N GLU A 237 -17.75 -5.90 -14.22
CA GLU A 237 -18.35 -6.41 -15.45
C GLU A 237 -18.47 -7.93 -15.36
N MET A 238 -19.67 -8.46 -15.56
CA MET A 238 -19.98 -9.87 -15.33
C MET A 238 -20.40 -10.59 -16.62
N ASP A 239 -20.04 -11.86 -16.78
CA ASP A 239 -20.59 -12.72 -17.82
C ASP A 239 -21.96 -13.34 -17.44
N ASP A 240 -22.49 -14.24 -18.27
CA ASP A 240 -23.77 -14.92 -18.06
C ASP A 240 -23.73 -16.01 -16.96
N VAL A 241 -22.55 -16.32 -16.43
CA VAL A 241 -22.34 -17.36 -15.42
C VAL A 241 -21.71 -16.83 -14.12
N ASP A 242 -21.93 -15.53 -13.85
CA ASP A 242 -21.51 -14.82 -12.63
C ASP A 242 -19.98 -14.66 -12.47
N GLN A 243 -19.20 -14.78 -13.54
CA GLN A 243 -17.76 -14.51 -13.49
C GLN A 243 -17.46 -13.04 -13.73
N ILE A 244 -16.56 -12.50 -12.91
CA ILE A 244 -15.96 -11.17 -13.14
C ILE A 244 -15.06 -11.26 -14.37
N ILE A 245 -15.38 -10.51 -15.40
CA ILE A 245 -14.63 -10.44 -16.68
C ILE A 245 -13.97 -9.08 -16.91
N GLY A 246 -14.20 -8.12 -16.01
CA GLY A 246 -13.59 -6.79 -16.07
C GLY A 246 -14.17 -5.85 -15.02
N GLY A 247 -13.99 -4.56 -15.25
CA GLY A 247 -14.47 -3.51 -14.37
C GLY A 247 -13.96 -2.13 -14.78
N ASP A 248 -14.67 -1.10 -14.32
CA ASP A 248 -14.36 0.31 -14.54
C ASP A 248 -14.42 1.07 -13.22
N GLN A 249 -13.40 1.89 -12.96
CA GLN A 249 -13.26 2.63 -11.71
C GLN A 249 -14.18 3.84 -11.75
N LEU A 250 -14.99 4.03 -10.71
CA LEU A 250 -15.76 5.25 -10.53
C LEU A 250 -14.89 6.25 -9.76
N TRP A 251 -14.73 7.45 -10.33
CA TRP A 251 -13.96 8.52 -9.73
C TRP A 251 -14.95 9.46 -9.04
N THR A 252 -14.98 9.45 -7.71
CA THR A 252 -15.64 10.52 -6.97
C THR A 252 -14.78 11.78 -7.09
N PRO A 253 -15.34 12.92 -7.52
CA PRO A 253 -14.61 14.19 -7.63
C PRO A 253 -14.02 14.67 -6.30
#